data_AF-A0ABD3VBX6-F1
#
_entry.id   AF-A0ABD3VBX6-F1
#
_cell.length_a   1.000
_cell.length_b   1.000
_cell.length_c   1.000
_cell.angle_alpha   90.00
_cell.angle_beta   90.00
_cell.angle_gamma   90.00
#
_symmetry.space_group_name_H-M   'P 1'
#
loop_
_entity.id
_entity.type
_entity.pdbx_description
1 polymer ?
#
loop_
_entity_poly.entity_id
_entity_poly.type
_entity_poly.pdbx_seq_one_letter_code
_entity_poly.pdbx_strand_id
1 'polypeptide(L)'
;MLKSVLATNSRQLALISVLLALVLVLPSVAAQCSLKYVRLNVQYKDCFPTRVLTTACQGTCNTYVRPSPSANGQLERFCQCCDAVEMRQNRIIVRCPNPDDPATLRRYRLRLNAPLQCVCRPCSTIPSDLVGAEGTLFDKRDQKDT
;
A
#
# COMPACT_ATOMS: atom_id res chain seq x y z
N MET A 1 34.09 -19.11 39.01
CA MET A 1 32.74 -18.52 38.92
C MET A 1 31.86 -19.13 37.81
N LEU A 2 32.17 -20.31 37.24
CA LEU A 2 31.50 -20.86 36.03
C LEU A 2 30.75 -22.20 36.22
N LYS A 3 30.59 -22.68 37.47
CA LYS A 3 30.07 -24.05 37.73
C LYS A 3 28.66 -24.10 38.34
N SER A 4 28.00 -22.97 38.56
CA SER A 4 26.66 -22.92 39.17
C SER A 4 25.50 -23.05 38.18
N VAL A 5 25.76 -23.15 36.87
CA VAL A 5 24.71 -23.21 35.83
C VAL A 5 24.14 -24.63 35.64
N LEU A 6 24.74 -25.67 36.23
CA LEU A 6 24.45 -27.08 35.90
C LEU A 6 23.59 -27.84 36.93
N ALA A 7 22.88 -27.14 37.81
CA ALA A 7 21.91 -27.77 38.72
C ALA A 7 20.49 -27.23 38.46
N THR A 8 20.05 -27.33 37.22
CA THR A 8 18.71 -26.89 36.80
C THR A 8 17.76 -28.10 36.84
N ASN A 9 16.84 -28.11 37.80
CA ASN A 9 15.82 -29.16 37.93
C ASN A 9 14.97 -29.31 36.64
N SER A 10 14.41 -30.50 36.39
CA SER A 10 13.55 -30.77 35.22
C SER A 10 12.41 -29.78 35.04
N ARG A 11 11.82 -29.28 36.14
CA ARG A 11 10.81 -28.22 36.15
C ARG A 11 11.33 -26.88 35.63
N GLN A 12 12.59 -26.54 35.92
CA GLN A 12 13.21 -25.31 35.41
C GLN A 12 13.58 -25.43 33.93
N LEU A 13 14.02 -26.60 33.45
CA LEU A 13 14.22 -26.85 32.02
C LEU A 13 12.92 -26.69 31.22
N ALA A 14 11.81 -27.22 31.73
CA ALA A 14 10.50 -27.05 31.12
C ALA A 14 10.09 -25.57 31.06
N LEU A 15 10.25 -24.81 32.14
CA LEU A 15 9.96 -23.38 32.17
C LEU A 15 10.82 -22.59 31.18
N ILE A 16 12.12 -22.88 31.11
CA ILE A 16 13.03 -22.23 30.15
C ILE A 16 12.62 -22.56 28.71
N SER A 17 12.26 -23.81 28.42
CA SER A 17 11.79 -24.19 27.08
C SER A 17 10.49 -23.47 26.68
N VAL A 18 9.55 -23.30 27.62
CA VAL A 18 8.30 -22.57 27.39
C VAL A 18 8.57 -21.08 27.19
N LEU A 19 9.47 -20.49 27.97
CA LEU A 19 9.88 -19.10 27.80
C LEU A 19 10.60 -18.86 26.47
N LEU A 20 11.50 -19.76 26.07
CA LEU A 20 12.18 -19.67 24.77
C LEU A 20 11.18 -19.78 23.62
N ALA A 21 10.26 -20.75 23.69
CA ALA A 21 9.20 -20.90 22.71
C ALA A 21 8.31 -19.66 22.65
N LEU A 22 7.95 -19.07 23.80
CA LEU A 22 7.13 -17.86 23.84
C LEU A 22 7.83 -16.66 23.21
N VAL A 23 9.14 -16.48 23.44
CA VAL A 23 9.94 -15.41 22.84
C VAL A 23 10.07 -15.58 21.32
N LEU A 24 10.20 -16.82 20.84
CA LEU A 24 10.29 -17.12 19.40
C LEU A 24 8.98 -16.87 18.64
N VAL A 25 7.83 -16.90 19.32
CA VAL A 25 6.50 -16.72 18.72
C VAL A 25 6.04 -15.25 18.76
N LEU A 26 6.79 -14.36 19.44
CA LEU A 26 6.47 -12.93 19.44
C LEU A 26 6.51 -12.39 18.00
N PRO A 27 5.40 -11.82 17.48
CA PRO A 27 5.45 -11.17 16.18
C PRO A 27 6.38 -9.97 16.28
N SER A 28 7.47 -9.98 15.52
CA SER A 28 8.25 -8.78 15.31
C SER A 28 7.39 -7.79 14.54
N VAL A 29 7.22 -6.58 15.09
CA VAL A 29 6.56 -5.48 14.38
C VAL A 29 7.55 -4.96 13.33
N ALA A 30 7.78 -5.74 12.29
CA ALA A 30 8.60 -5.35 11.16
C ALA A 30 7.76 -4.49 10.21
N ALA A 31 8.37 -3.44 9.66
CA ALA A 31 7.79 -2.71 8.53
C ALA A 31 7.54 -3.70 7.38
N GLN A 32 6.32 -3.73 6.88
CA GLN A 32 5.89 -4.71 5.89
C GLN A 32 5.10 -4.00 4.80
N CYS A 33 5.75 -3.71 3.68
CA CYS A 33 5.14 -3.13 2.48
C CYS A 33 5.17 -4.15 1.35
N SER A 34 4.01 -4.43 0.75
CA SER A 34 3.89 -5.50 -0.26
C SER A 34 2.89 -5.16 -1.36
N LEU A 35 3.11 -5.76 -2.52
CA LEU A 35 2.17 -5.73 -3.63
C LEU A 35 1.01 -6.72 -3.37
N LYS A 36 -0.22 -6.25 -3.52
CA LYS A 36 -1.44 -7.06 -3.33
C LYS A 36 -2.33 -7.00 -4.57
N TYR A 37 -3.05 -8.08 -4.84
CA TYR A 37 -4.13 -8.08 -5.83
C TYR A 37 -5.41 -7.53 -5.21
N VAL A 38 -6.06 -6.61 -5.91
CA VAL A 38 -7.28 -5.94 -5.46
C VAL A 38 -8.32 -5.89 -6.57
N ARG A 39 -9.60 -5.87 -6.19
CA ARG A 39 -10.73 -5.69 -7.12
C ARG A 39 -11.07 -4.20 -7.16
N LEU A 40 -10.93 -3.59 -8.33
CA LEU A 40 -11.28 -2.20 -8.58
C LEU A 40 -12.62 -2.13 -9.32
N ASN A 41 -13.56 -1.38 -8.78
CA ASN A 41 -14.80 -1.02 -9.50
C ASN A 41 -14.53 0.26 -10.29
N VAL A 42 -14.46 0.17 -11.61
CA VAL A 42 -14.24 1.33 -12.49
C VAL A 42 -15.59 1.89 -12.90
N GLN A 43 -15.82 3.15 -12.52
CA GLN A 43 -16.95 3.96 -12.95
C GLN A 43 -16.43 5.08 -13.84
N TYR A 44 -17.03 5.27 -15.02
CA TYR A 44 -16.61 6.28 -15.98
C TYR A 44 -17.82 6.84 -16.72
N LYS A 45 -18.16 8.12 -16.49
CA LYS A 45 -19.31 8.81 -17.11
C LYS A 45 -20.59 7.94 -17.00
N ASP A 46 -21.38 7.88 -18.07
CA ASP A 46 -22.60 7.07 -18.17
C ASP A 46 -22.34 5.62 -18.61
N CYS A 47 -21.10 5.15 -18.50
CA CYS A 47 -20.75 3.78 -18.87
C CYS A 47 -21.11 2.79 -17.75
N PHE A 48 -21.37 1.54 -18.13
CA PHE A 48 -21.65 0.47 -17.19
C PHE A 48 -20.42 0.18 -16.30
N PRO A 49 -20.59 0.09 -14.96
CA PRO A 49 -19.51 -0.20 -14.03
C PRO A 49 -18.77 -1.50 -14.40
N THR A 50 -17.45 -1.44 -14.43
CA THR A 50 -16.60 -2.59 -14.81
C THR A 50 -15.69 -2.99 -13.65
N ARG A 51 -15.75 -4.26 -13.26
CA ARG A 51 -14.83 -4.83 -12.25
C ARG A 51 -13.52 -5.24 -12.90
N VAL A 52 -12.42 -4.72 -12.39
CA VAL A 52 -11.07 -5.02 -12.87
C VAL A 52 -10.24 -5.60 -11.74
N LEU A 53 -9.57 -6.72 -12.00
CA LEU A 53 -8.53 -7.23 -11.10
C LEU A 53 -7.23 -6.49 -11.39
N THR A 54 -6.69 -5.80 -10.40
CA THR A 54 -5.45 -5.04 -10.52
C THR A 54 -4.56 -5.25 -9.30
N THR A 55 -3.42 -4.58 -9.26
CA THR A 55 -2.49 -4.60 -8.13
C THR A 55 -2.51 -3.27 -7.37
N ALA A 56 -2.17 -3.29 -6.08
CA ALA A 56 -2.05 -2.12 -5.21
C ALA A 56 -0.92 -2.32 -4.19
N CYS A 57 -0.35 -1.22 -3.69
CA CYS A 57 0.60 -1.25 -2.58
C CYS A 57 -0.15 -1.19 -1.24
N GLN A 58 0.14 -2.14 -0.35
CA GLN A 58 -0.47 -2.19 0.98
C GLN A 58 0.56 -2.62 2.01
N GLY A 59 0.60 -1.91 3.14
CA GLY A 59 1.54 -2.22 4.20
C GLY A 59 1.69 -1.19 5.29
N THR A 60 2.62 -1.47 6.19
CA THR A 60 3.08 -0.60 7.27
C THR A 60 4.54 -0.23 7.05
N CYS A 61 4.90 1.01 7.37
CA CYS A 61 6.25 1.52 7.25
C CYS A 61 6.66 2.28 8.52
N ASN A 62 7.96 2.46 8.73
CA ASN A 62 8.48 3.08 9.95
C ASN A 62 8.28 4.59 9.92
N THR A 63 7.83 5.15 11.04
CA THR A 63 7.71 6.59 11.25
C THR A 63 8.17 6.93 12.66
N TYR A 64 8.72 8.12 12.85
CA TYR A 64 9.07 8.63 14.18
C TYR A 64 8.89 10.14 14.29
N VAL A 65 8.67 10.58 15.52
CA VAL A 65 8.73 11.98 15.95
C VAL A 65 9.52 12.02 17.25
N ARG A 66 10.55 12.87 17.33
CA ARG A 66 11.40 13.00 18.52
C ARG A 66 11.83 14.45 18.74
N PRO A 67 12.25 14.84 19.96
CA PRO A 67 12.92 16.12 20.18
C PRO A 67 14.14 16.28 19.27
N SER A 68 14.31 17.46 18.68
CA SER A 68 15.46 17.76 17.83
C SER A 68 16.73 17.90 18.69
N PRO A 69 17.81 17.15 18.39
CA PRO A 69 19.09 17.31 19.09
C PRO A 69 19.80 18.63 18.75
N SER A 70 19.46 19.23 17.60
CA SER A 70 20.16 20.40 17.04
C SER A 70 19.34 21.70 17.12
N ALA A 71 18.05 21.63 17.47
CA ALA A 71 17.18 22.80 17.55
C ALA A 71 16.29 22.75 18.80
N ASN A 72 16.55 23.67 19.74
CA ASN A 72 15.82 23.77 21.01
C ASN A 72 14.32 24.04 20.76
N GLY A 73 13.45 23.26 21.40
CA GLY A 73 11.99 23.40 21.29
C GLY A 73 11.38 22.88 19.99
N GLN A 74 12.18 22.30 19.07
CA GLN A 74 11.68 21.72 17.83
C GLN A 74 11.60 20.19 17.88
N LEU A 75 10.74 19.62 17.03
CA LEU A 75 10.62 18.18 16.84
C LEU A 75 11.18 17.77 15.48
N GLU A 76 12.03 16.75 15.46
CA GLU A 76 12.43 16.04 14.25
C GLU A 76 11.36 15.02 13.88
N ARG A 77 10.99 14.96 12.60
CA ARG A 77 9.96 14.06 12.08
C ARG A 77 10.50 13.28 10.88
N PHE A 78 10.20 11.99 10.83
CA PHE A 78 10.49 11.14 9.69
C PHE A 78 9.32 10.20 9.44
N CYS A 79 8.82 10.19 8.21
CA CYS A 79 7.68 9.35 7.81
C CYS A 79 8.00 8.58 6.54
N GLN A 80 7.79 7.26 6.58
CA GLN A 80 7.78 6.42 5.40
C GLN A 80 6.36 5.99 5.03
N CYS A 81 6.11 5.92 3.73
CA CYS A 81 4.85 5.49 3.12
C CYS A 81 5.10 4.24 2.26
N CYS A 82 4.16 3.29 2.26
CA CYS A 82 4.21 2.12 1.38
C CYS A 82 3.75 2.54 -0.01
N ASP A 83 4.70 2.68 -0.93
CA ASP A 83 4.48 3.35 -2.21
C ASP A 83 5.08 2.56 -3.39
N ALA A 84 4.59 2.84 -4.59
CA ALA A 84 5.03 2.23 -5.82
C ALA A 84 6.42 2.75 -6.23
N VAL A 85 7.31 1.83 -6.60
CA VAL A 85 8.60 2.16 -7.24
C VAL A 85 8.44 2.25 -8.75
N GLU A 86 7.60 1.37 -9.29
CA GLU A 86 7.36 1.23 -10.71
C GLU A 86 5.87 0.99 -10.95
N MET A 87 5.36 1.54 -12.05
CA MET A 87 3.97 1.41 -12.47
C MET A 87 3.88 0.91 -13.91
N ARG A 88 2.87 0.08 -14.17
CA ARG A 88 2.46 -0.31 -15.52
C ARG A 88 1.14 0.36 -15.90
N GLN A 89 1.06 0.84 -17.13
CA GLN A 89 -0.19 1.35 -17.70
C GLN A 89 -0.89 0.26 -18.50
N ASN A 90 -2.03 -0.22 -18.00
CA ASN A 90 -2.89 -1.18 -18.67
C ASN A 90 -4.02 -0.48 -19.44
N ARG A 91 -4.59 -1.16 -20.44
CA ARG A 91 -5.79 -0.70 -21.13
C ARG A 91 -6.97 -1.58 -20.74
N ILE A 92 -8.02 -1.00 -20.18
CA ILE A 92 -9.26 -1.69 -19.85
C ILE A 92 -10.36 -1.24 -20.80
N ILE A 93 -11.36 -2.09 -21.00
CA ILE A 93 -12.50 -1.79 -21.86
C ILE A 93 -13.74 -1.64 -20.98
N VAL A 94 -14.40 -0.49 -21.08
CA VAL A 94 -15.73 -0.27 -20.50
C VAL A 94 -16.78 -0.23 -21.61
N ARG A 95 -18.01 -0.57 -21.25
CA ARG A 95 -19.15 -0.53 -22.16
C ARG A 95 -19.95 0.72 -21.86
N CYS A 96 -20.16 1.55 -22.87
CA CYS A 96 -20.89 2.80 -22.75
C CYS A 96 -22.09 2.77 -23.69
N PRO A 97 -23.21 3.42 -23.35
CA PRO A 97 -24.25 3.73 -24.31
C PRO A 97 -23.64 4.47 -25.51
N ASN A 98 -24.12 4.15 -26.71
CA ASN A 98 -23.77 4.91 -27.91
C ASN A 98 -24.57 6.22 -27.91
N PRO A 99 -23.93 7.39 -28.06
CA PRO A 99 -24.64 8.68 -28.06
C PRO A 99 -25.69 8.78 -29.17
N ASP A 100 -25.46 8.13 -30.31
CA ASP A 100 -26.35 8.22 -31.48
C ASP A 100 -27.50 7.19 -31.44
N ASP A 101 -27.33 6.10 -30.69
CA ASP A 101 -28.34 5.05 -30.53
C ASP A 101 -28.19 4.37 -29.16
N PRO A 102 -29.00 4.74 -28.16
CA PRO A 102 -28.88 4.21 -26.80
C PRO A 102 -29.21 2.71 -26.68
N ALA A 103 -29.80 2.08 -27.70
CA ALA A 103 -30.00 0.63 -27.73
C ALA A 103 -28.70 -0.15 -28.02
N THR A 104 -27.65 0.54 -28.49
CA THR A 104 -26.35 -0.05 -28.82
C THR A 104 -25.26 0.33 -27.82
N LEU A 105 -24.32 -0.59 -27.60
CA LEU A 105 -23.20 -0.39 -26.69
C LEU A 105 -21.89 -0.19 -27.46
N ARG A 106 -21.20 0.91 -27.17
CA ARG A 106 -19.84 1.14 -27.64
C ARG A 106 -18.80 0.68 -26.61
N ARG A 107 -17.67 0.16 -27.10
CA ARG A 107 -16.51 -0.18 -26.26
C ARG A 107 -15.57 1.00 -26.17
N TYR A 108 -15.34 1.52 -24.97
CA TYR A 108 -14.40 2.60 -24.72
C TYR A 108 -13.16 2.08 -23.98
N ARG A 109 -11.96 2.51 -24.40
CA ARG A 109 -10.68 2.04 -23.83
C ARG A 109 -10.16 3.07 -22.83
N LEU A 110 -10.06 2.69 -21.56
CA LEU A 110 -9.48 3.51 -20.50
C LEU A 110 -8.05 3.06 -20.18
N ARG A 111 -7.22 4.00 -19.74
CA ARG A 111 -5.86 3.73 -19.27
C ARG A 111 -5.89 3.58 -17.75
N LEU A 112 -5.45 2.44 -17.23
CA LEU A 112 -5.40 2.15 -15.80
C LEU A 112 -3.94 1.94 -15.38
N ASN A 113 -3.44 2.75 -14.46
CA ASN A 113 -2.11 2.54 -13.87
C ASN A 113 -2.18 1.57 -12.70
N ALA A 114 -1.20 0.67 -12.61
CA ALA A 114 -1.09 -0.29 -11.52
C ALA A 114 0.38 -0.47 -11.10
N PRO A 115 0.69 -0.56 -9.80
CA PRO A 115 2.04 -0.79 -9.32
C PRO A 115 2.57 -2.17 -9.75
N LEU A 116 3.87 -2.23 -10.03
CA LEU A 116 4.64 -3.46 -10.25
C LEU A 116 5.47 -3.86 -9.03
N GLN A 117 5.88 -2.88 -8.23
CA GLN A 117 6.70 -3.10 -7.03
C GLN A 117 6.38 -2.04 -5.99
N CYS A 118 6.39 -2.44 -4.71
CA CYS A 118 6.08 -1.59 -3.57
C CYS A 118 7.21 -1.63 -2.55
N VAL A 119 7.61 -0.46 -2.03
CA VAL A 119 8.62 -0.34 -0.96
C VAL A 119 8.26 0.81 -0.03
N CYS A 120 8.85 0.83 1.18
CA CYS A 120 8.76 1.98 2.07
C CYS A 120 9.69 3.09 1.59
N ARG A 121 9.13 4.28 1.26
CA ARG A 121 9.90 5.47 0.88
C ARG A 121 9.49 6.67 1.73
N PRO A 122 10.34 7.70 1.88
CA PRO A 122 9.91 8.96 2.50
C PRO A 122 8.61 9.45 1.84
N CYS A 123 7.62 9.79 2.64
CA CYS A 123 6.36 10.30 2.11
C CYS A 123 6.61 11.63 1.38
N SER A 124 6.27 11.73 0.09
CA SER A 124 6.03 13.03 -0.56
C SER A 124 4.80 13.68 0.08
N THR A 125 4.68 15.02 0.03
CA THR A 125 3.55 15.80 0.59
C THR A 125 2.25 14.99 0.54
N ILE A 126 1.78 14.57 1.72
CA ILE A 126 0.55 13.82 1.88
C ILE A 126 -0.54 14.72 1.29
N PRO A 127 -1.22 14.36 0.20
CA PRO A 127 -2.34 15.15 -0.27
C PRO A 127 -3.35 15.23 0.89
N SER A 128 -3.78 16.44 1.21
CA SER A 128 -4.75 16.71 2.28
C SER A 128 -6.11 16.06 2.01
N ASP A 129 -6.35 15.69 0.76
CA ASP A 129 -7.54 14.97 0.33
C ASP A 129 -7.21 13.49 0.13
N LEU A 130 -8.10 12.64 0.65
CA LEU A 130 -8.16 11.23 0.30
C LEU A 130 -8.37 11.12 -1.21
N VAL A 131 -7.30 11.01 -1.99
CA VAL A 131 -7.40 10.66 -3.40
C VAL A 131 -7.86 9.22 -3.42
N GLY A 132 -9.17 9.03 -3.62
CA GLY A 132 -9.71 7.71 -3.92
C GLY A 132 -8.90 7.08 -5.05
N ALA A 133 -8.86 5.76 -5.13
CA ALA A 133 -8.31 5.06 -6.30
C ALA A 133 -8.97 5.48 -7.64
N GLU A 134 -10.00 6.33 -7.56
CA GLU A 134 -10.61 7.17 -8.58
C GLU A 134 -9.82 8.48 -8.85
N GLY A 135 -8.49 8.46 -8.74
CA GLY A 135 -7.65 9.50 -9.30
C GLY A 135 -7.90 9.52 -10.80
N THR A 136 -8.88 10.35 -11.18
CA THR A 136 -9.32 10.74 -12.51
C THR A 136 -8.53 10.01 -13.59
N LEU A 137 -9.21 9.05 -14.22
CA LEU A 137 -8.77 8.41 -15.46
C LEU A 137 -8.68 9.51 -16.55
N PHE A 138 -7.64 10.33 -16.48
CA PHE A 138 -7.38 11.39 -17.42
C PHE A 138 -7.00 10.73 -18.74
N ASP A 139 -7.92 10.83 -19.70
CA ASP A 139 -7.60 10.63 -21.09
C ASP A 139 -6.61 11.73 -21.48
N LYS A 140 -5.39 11.36 -21.88
CA LYS A 140 -4.40 12.31 -22.43
C LYS A 140 -4.87 12.99 -23.73
N ARG A 141 -6.12 12.76 -24.19
CA ARG A 141 -6.73 13.49 -25.31
C ARG A 141 -7.38 14.81 -24.93
N ASP A 142 -7.57 15.12 -23.64
CA ASP A 142 -8.12 16.41 -23.22
C ASP A 142 -7.03 17.46 -22.90
N GLN A 143 -5.73 17.14 -23.09
CA GLN A 143 -4.62 18.09 -22.96
C GLN A 143 -4.13 18.57 -24.35
N LYS A 144 -5.08 18.99 -25.20
CA LYS A 144 -4.81 19.84 -26.34
C LYS A 144 -6.04 20.71 -26.50
N ASP A 145 -5.98 21.87 -25.87
CA ASP A 145 -6.79 23.09 -26.06
C ASP A 145 -7.10 23.73 -24.70
N THR A 146 -6.08 24.36 -24.10
CA THR A 146 -6.14 25.69 -23.46
C THR A 146 -4.71 26.21 -23.34
#